data_AF-A0A955BLP5-F1
#
_entry.id   AF-A0A955BLP5-F1
#
_cell.length_a   1.000
_cell.length_b   1.000
_cell.length_c   1.000
_cell.angle_alpha   90.00
_cell.angle_beta   90.00
_cell.angle_gamma   90.00
#
_symmetry.space_group_name_H-M   'P 1'
#
loop_
_entity.id
_entity.type
_entity.pdbx_description
1 polymer ?
#
loop_
_entity_poly.entity_id
_entity_poly.type
_entity_poly.pdbx_seq_one_letter_code
_entity_poly.pdbx_strand_id
1 'polypeptide(L)'
;VATGVSVYTILAGAGSRSIDLSADGSILLTEEGDRVAFRRTSDGVIVNEITGTIGGDGTSDFYDRTLFSYDGSIIRRTPRALSGLDFPHVFVAPSAIPGGDGSTWAAAFDSVDAALSYLSSNNKVADIWLASGTYMPTSLTDPDDPRSATYVIPDGVRLVGGFGGTETHLSDRDPVANPTLLTQNPTSSRTLLSPVGKARLDGLTIVRGSNPPLATEEFRLVNSGRLTFRNCRIQTDADGFIGLDPDPNDSADITLKLTSIEIVVEPDAFCGKAGELLELRTPDVLCGTAFNPDCLSGVIDAAGAPVFSGTPEVRWIIDKLEVKSGTTLNLTNRPNFDFREVGDSVPECLYVRELIIESGAWINTGLLTVYYETLTQMGSVSNVPLLGFSLINVDMEC
;
A
#
# COMPACT_ATOMS: atom_id res chain seq x y z
N VAL A 1 2.49 32.53 -0.62
CA VAL A 1 1.11 32.07 -0.32
C VAL A 1 0.20 32.64 -1.38
N ALA A 2 -0.32 31.80 -2.28
CA ALA A 2 -1.29 32.24 -3.27
C ALA A 2 -2.55 32.78 -2.55
N THR A 3 -3.12 33.85 -3.07
CA THR A 3 -4.38 34.42 -2.58
C THR A 3 -5.46 33.33 -2.55
N GLY A 4 -5.97 33.00 -1.36
CA GLY A 4 -7.06 32.03 -1.17
C GLY A 4 -6.70 30.79 -0.33
N VAL A 5 -5.42 30.60 0.00
CA VAL A 5 -4.95 29.50 0.88
C VAL A 5 -4.73 30.04 2.30
N SER A 6 -5.39 29.43 3.29
CA SER A 6 -5.12 29.65 4.71
C SER A 6 -4.50 28.39 5.29
N VAL A 7 -3.34 28.52 5.92
CA VAL A 7 -2.64 27.41 6.58
C VAL A 7 -3.11 27.37 8.03
N TYR A 8 -3.60 26.23 8.48
CA TYR A 8 -3.99 26.03 9.88
C TYR A 8 -3.04 25.06 10.58
N THR A 9 -2.67 25.39 11.80
CA THR A 9 -1.84 24.54 12.66
C THR A 9 -2.73 23.80 13.63
N ILE A 10 -2.78 22.47 13.54
CA ILE A 10 -3.40 21.64 14.59
C ILE A 10 -2.33 21.36 15.64
N LEU A 11 -2.55 21.84 16.86
CA LEU A 11 -1.73 21.51 18.03
C LEU A 11 -2.25 20.21 18.63
N ALA A 12 -1.70 19.08 18.20
CA ALA A 12 -1.81 17.84 18.94
C ALA A 12 -0.65 17.76 19.94
N GLY A 13 -0.85 17.11 21.09
CA GLY A 13 0.21 16.95 22.10
C GLY A 13 1.51 16.45 21.46
N ALA A 14 2.61 17.15 21.76
CA ALA A 14 3.97 16.92 21.25
C ALA A 14 4.25 17.16 19.75
N GLY A 15 3.42 17.91 19.03
CA GLY A 15 3.80 18.43 17.71
C GLY A 15 2.74 19.29 17.02
N SER A 16 3.15 20.44 16.48
CA SER A 16 2.32 21.24 15.58
C SER A 16 2.40 20.68 14.16
N ARG A 17 1.27 20.33 13.53
CA ARG A 17 1.22 20.00 12.09
C ARG A 17 0.46 21.07 11.30
N SER A 18 1.01 21.49 10.17
CA SER A 18 0.39 22.43 9.23
C SER A 18 -0.42 21.66 8.18
N ILE A 19 -1.63 22.14 7.86
CA ILE A 19 -2.46 21.59 6.79
C ILE A 19 -2.81 22.72 5.82
N ASP A 20 -2.58 22.50 4.52
CA ASP A 20 -2.83 23.45 3.43
C ASP A 20 -4.23 23.28 2.87
N LEU A 21 -5.07 24.33 2.92
CA LEU A 21 -6.44 24.28 2.42
C LEU A 21 -6.56 24.42 0.88
N SER A 22 -7.39 23.59 0.24
CA SER A 22 -7.86 23.84 -1.13
C SER A 22 -8.76 25.09 -1.19
N ALA A 23 -8.79 25.76 -2.35
CA ALA A 23 -9.52 27.01 -2.54
C ALA A 23 -11.06 26.86 -2.37
N ASP A 24 -11.59 25.66 -2.64
CA ASP A 24 -13.01 25.31 -2.53
C ASP A 24 -13.40 24.66 -1.19
N GLY A 25 -12.42 24.28 -0.36
CA GLY A 25 -12.61 23.79 1.01
C GLY A 25 -13.28 22.42 1.13
N SER A 26 -13.12 21.53 0.16
CA SER A 26 -13.88 20.28 0.04
C SER A 26 -13.23 19.03 0.67
N ILE A 27 -11.91 18.85 0.61
CA ILE A 27 -11.15 17.74 1.24
C ILE A 27 -9.69 18.17 1.41
N LEU A 28 -9.05 17.84 2.53
CA LEU A 28 -7.59 17.97 2.70
C LEU A 28 -6.93 16.60 2.82
N LEU A 29 -5.75 16.49 2.21
CA LEU A 29 -4.85 15.35 2.34
C LEU A 29 -3.82 15.71 3.42
N THR A 30 -3.62 14.84 4.41
CA THR A 30 -2.47 14.96 5.32
C THR A 30 -1.20 14.54 4.58
N GLU A 31 -0.04 14.82 5.19
CA GLU A 31 1.26 14.29 4.76
C GLU A 31 1.29 12.75 4.72
N GLU A 32 0.33 12.07 5.37
CA GLU A 32 0.20 10.62 5.41
C GLU A 32 -0.96 10.12 4.49
N GLY A 33 -1.43 10.99 3.59
CA GLY A 33 -2.51 10.72 2.64
C GLY A 33 -3.90 10.73 3.27
N ASP A 34 -4.03 11.00 4.58
CA ASP A 34 -5.29 10.92 5.31
C ASP A 34 -6.22 12.00 4.79
N ARG A 35 -7.46 11.61 4.51
CA ARG A 35 -8.50 12.57 4.16
C ARG A 35 -9.03 13.17 5.46
N VAL A 36 -8.93 14.48 5.55
CA VAL A 36 -9.58 15.25 6.60
C VAL A 36 -10.69 16.06 5.92
N ALA A 37 -11.92 15.71 6.23
CA ALA A 37 -13.09 16.39 5.69
C ALA A 37 -13.38 17.61 6.57
N PHE A 38 -13.52 18.78 5.98
CA PHE A 38 -13.91 19.99 6.70
C PHE A 38 -15.08 20.69 6.02
N ARG A 39 -15.83 21.48 6.78
CA ARG A 39 -16.81 22.42 6.24
C ARG A 39 -16.55 23.82 6.79
N ARG A 40 -16.41 24.81 5.90
CA ARG A 40 -16.41 26.22 6.28
C ARG A 40 -17.82 26.65 6.72
N THR A 41 -17.90 27.37 7.83
CA THR A 41 -19.12 28.01 8.33
C THR A 41 -18.86 29.51 8.51
N SER A 42 -19.89 30.30 8.78
CA SER A 42 -19.74 31.74 9.08
C SER A 42 -18.86 32.00 10.32
N ASP A 43 -18.78 31.02 11.22
CA ASP A 43 -18.22 31.19 12.57
C ASP A 43 -16.89 30.43 12.76
N GLY A 44 -16.41 29.70 11.73
CA GLY A 44 -15.19 28.90 11.80
C GLY A 44 -15.18 27.69 10.86
N VAL A 45 -14.27 26.75 11.12
CA VAL A 45 -14.11 25.51 10.35
C VAL A 45 -14.58 24.32 11.19
N ILE A 46 -15.50 23.52 10.65
CA ILE A 46 -15.89 22.24 11.25
C ILE A 46 -14.98 21.16 10.68
N VAL A 47 -14.30 20.43 11.54
CA VAL A 47 -13.65 19.15 11.18
C VAL A 47 -14.72 18.07 11.25
N ASN A 48 -15.04 17.48 10.09
CA ASN A 48 -16.05 16.44 9.96
C ASN A 48 -15.44 15.04 10.04
N GLU A 49 -14.15 14.86 9.74
CA GLU A 49 -13.49 13.56 9.80
C GLU A 49 -11.97 13.72 9.71
N ILE A 50 -11.19 12.86 10.38
CA ILE A 50 -9.75 12.62 10.14
C ILE A 50 -9.59 11.12 9.88
N THR A 51 -9.19 10.71 8.68
CA THR A 51 -8.92 9.29 8.39
C THR A 51 -7.48 8.92 8.68
N GLY A 52 -7.01 9.03 9.93
CA GLY A 52 -5.63 8.71 10.32
C GLY A 52 -5.37 8.75 11.82
N THR A 53 -4.26 8.15 12.27
CA THR A 53 -3.81 8.18 13.66
C THR A 53 -2.94 9.42 13.88
N ILE A 54 -3.48 10.47 14.50
CA ILE A 54 -2.63 11.54 15.05
C ILE A 54 -1.99 10.98 16.32
N GLY A 55 -0.77 10.46 16.18
CA GLY A 55 -0.09 9.68 17.22
C GLY A 55 0.02 10.37 18.57
N GLY A 56 -0.05 9.55 19.62
CA GLY A 56 0.46 9.88 20.95
C GLY A 56 -0.40 9.46 22.14
N ASP A 57 -0.86 8.19 22.21
CA ASP A 57 -1.18 7.45 23.47
C ASP A 57 -2.09 6.21 23.28
N GLY A 58 -2.58 5.94 22.06
CA GLY A 58 -3.42 4.77 21.82
C GLY A 58 -4.74 4.77 22.58
N THR A 59 -5.18 5.92 23.13
CA THR A 59 -6.44 6.02 23.90
C THR A 59 -7.27 7.28 23.63
N SER A 60 -6.90 8.13 22.68
CA SER A 60 -7.72 9.29 22.32
C SER A 60 -8.77 8.94 21.26
N ASP A 61 -9.93 8.47 21.72
CA ASP A 61 -11.19 8.56 20.98
C ASP A 61 -11.41 10.04 20.58
N PHE A 62 -11.15 10.39 19.33
CA PHE A 62 -11.48 11.72 18.83
C PHE A 62 -13.01 11.86 18.76
N TYR A 63 -13.53 12.75 19.59
CA TYR A 63 -14.92 13.18 19.58
C TYR A 63 -15.21 13.97 18.28
N ASP A 64 -16.05 13.40 17.42
CA ASP A 64 -16.43 13.98 16.13
C ASP A 64 -17.12 15.36 16.28
N ARG A 65 -16.82 16.29 15.37
CA ARG A 65 -17.14 17.74 15.34
C ARG A 65 -16.55 18.56 16.49
N THR A 66 -15.29 18.95 16.32
CA THR A 66 -14.71 20.11 17.02
C THR A 66 -14.80 21.33 16.10
N LEU A 67 -15.61 22.32 16.48
CA LEU A 67 -15.63 23.61 15.78
C LEU A 67 -14.43 24.42 16.27
N PHE A 68 -13.53 24.80 15.36
CA PHE A 68 -12.43 25.71 15.67
C PHE A 68 -12.76 27.12 15.19
N SER A 69 -12.48 28.13 16.02
CA SER A 69 -12.43 29.52 15.58
C SER A 69 -11.24 29.73 14.66
N TYR A 70 -11.25 30.83 13.90
CA TYR A 70 -10.16 31.20 12.99
C TYR A 70 -8.80 31.38 13.67
N ASP A 71 -8.77 31.59 14.98
CA ASP A 71 -7.55 31.67 15.81
C ASP A 71 -7.15 30.33 16.47
N GLY A 72 -7.83 29.24 16.13
CA GLY A 72 -7.50 27.88 16.60
C GLY A 72 -8.12 27.47 17.94
N SER A 73 -8.96 28.31 18.57
CA SER A 73 -9.64 27.93 19.81
C SER A 73 -10.83 26.97 19.57
N ILE A 74 -11.11 26.09 20.53
CA ILE A 74 -12.22 25.13 20.44
C ILE A 74 -13.53 25.82 20.85
N ILE A 75 -14.50 25.89 19.94
CA ILE A 75 -15.82 26.51 20.16
C ILE A 75 -16.85 25.48 20.69
N ARG A 76 -16.87 24.23 20.21
CA ARG A 76 -17.87 23.22 20.61
C ARG A 76 -17.42 21.77 20.35
N ARG A 77 -17.85 20.82 21.19
CA ARG A 77 -17.77 19.35 21.00
C ARG A 77 -19.19 18.75 20.96
N THR A 78 -19.50 17.85 20.02
CA THR A 78 -20.79 17.12 20.00
C THR A 78 -20.62 15.66 19.60
N PRO A 79 -20.76 14.68 20.51
CA PRO A 79 -20.64 13.27 20.16
C PRO A 79 -21.78 12.83 19.23
N ARG A 80 -21.45 12.16 18.11
CA ARG A 80 -22.41 11.37 17.33
C ARG A 80 -21.72 10.08 16.90
N ALA A 81 -22.44 8.96 16.94
CA ALA A 81 -21.97 7.70 16.37
C ALA A 81 -21.84 7.83 14.84
N LEU A 82 -20.71 7.38 14.30
CA LEU A 82 -20.33 7.44 12.88
C LEU A 82 -21.04 6.35 12.08
N SER A 83 -22.32 6.57 11.75
CA SER A 83 -23.03 5.82 10.71
C SER A 83 -23.39 6.78 9.58
N GLY A 84 -22.79 6.60 8.39
CA GLY A 84 -23.18 7.29 7.15
C GLY A 84 -22.41 8.55 6.75
N LEU A 85 -21.07 8.55 6.84
CA LEU A 85 -20.23 9.54 6.16
C LEU A 85 -19.67 8.91 4.88
N ASP A 86 -20.20 9.31 3.71
CA ASP A 86 -19.68 8.90 2.41
C ASP A 86 -18.73 9.98 1.88
N PHE A 87 -17.45 9.64 1.73
CA PHE A 87 -16.57 10.40 0.85
C PHE A 87 -17.12 10.40 -0.58
N PRO A 88 -16.82 11.41 -1.41
CA PRO A 88 -17.06 11.31 -2.84
C PRO A 88 -16.48 9.99 -3.34
N HIS A 89 -17.33 9.17 -3.92
CA HIS A 89 -16.97 7.88 -4.47
C HIS A 89 -17.59 7.72 -5.85
N VAL A 90 -16.96 6.86 -6.65
CA VAL A 90 -17.51 6.37 -7.91
C VAL A 90 -17.52 4.85 -7.88
N PHE A 91 -18.50 4.27 -8.57
CA PHE A 91 -18.70 2.84 -8.62
C PHE A 91 -18.08 2.26 -9.89
N VAL A 92 -17.41 1.12 -9.74
CA VAL A 92 -16.78 0.38 -10.82
C VAL A 92 -17.13 -1.09 -10.70
N ALA A 93 -17.61 -1.71 -11.76
CA ALA A 93 -17.89 -3.14 -11.80
C ALA A 93 -17.41 -3.74 -13.12
N PRO A 94 -16.72 -4.90 -13.11
CA PRO A 94 -16.19 -5.48 -14.35
C PRO A 94 -17.31 -6.05 -15.25
N SER A 95 -18.51 -6.20 -14.69
CA SER A 95 -19.74 -6.63 -15.38
C SER A 95 -20.63 -5.46 -15.83
N ALA A 96 -20.23 -4.20 -15.57
CA ALA A 96 -21.03 -3.04 -15.97
C ALA A 96 -21.08 -2.88 -17.50
N ILE A 97 -22.15 -2.24 -17.98
CA ILE A 97 -22.29 -1.90 -19.39
C ILE A 97 -21.34 -0.74 -19.71
N PRO A 98 -20.58 -0.79 -20.83
CA PRO A 98 -19.71 0.32 -21.21
C PRO A 98 -20.44 1.66 -21.33
N GLY A 99 -19.82 2.72 -20.80
CA GLY A 99 -20.35 4.09 -20.85
C GLY A 99 -21.12 4.55 -19.61
N GLY A 100 -21.07 3.80 -18.52
CA GLY A 100 -21.52 4.29 -17.20
C GLY A 100 -20.72 5.50 -16.71
N ASP A 101 -21.31 6.28 -15.79
CA ASP A 101 -20.73 7.51 -15.25
C ASP A 101 -20.21 7.37 -13.80
N GLY A 102 -20.31 6.16 -13.24
CA GLY A 102 -19.88 5.83 -11.89
C GLY A 102 -20.73 6.41 -10.77
N SER A 103 -21.90 6.98 -11.05
CA SER A 103 -22.74 7.64 -10.03
C SER A 103 -23.52 6.68 -9.12
N THR A 104 -23.75 5.44 -9.58
CA THR A 104 -24.42 4.35 -8.86
C THR A 104 -23.87 3.01 -9.33
N TRP A 105 -24.13 1.92 -8.62
CA TRP A 105 -23.81 0.57 -9.12
C TRP A 105 -24.44 0.25 -10.48
N ALA A 106 -25.66 0.72 -10.74
CA ALA A 106 -26.35 0.51 -12.03
C ALA A 106 -25.75 1.34 -13.18
N ALA A 107 -25.07 2.44 -12.85
CA ALA A 107 -24.36 3.31 -13.79
C ALA A 107 -22.84 3.22 -13.59
N ALA A 108 -22.33 2.14 -13.02
CA ALA A 108 -20.91 1.98 -12.69
C ALA A 108 -20.04 2.08 -13.96
N PHE A 109 -18.81 2.55 -13.80
CA PHE A 109 -17.81 2.38 -14.85
C PHE A 109 -17.53 0.88 -15.03
N ASP A 110 -17.26 0.48 -16.27
CA ASP A 110 -16.92 -0.88 -16.68
C ASP A 110 -15.44 -1.24 -16.46
N SER A 111 -14.59 -0.24 -16.20
CA SER A 111 -13.17 -0.43 -15.92
C SER A 111 -12.63 0.58 -14.91
N VAL A 112 -11.54 0.19 -14.23
CA VAL A 112 -10.79 1.07 -13.33
C VAL A 112 -10.15 2.22 -14.13
N ASP A 113 -9.66 1.94 -15.35
CA ASP A 113 -9.11 2.94 -16.26
C ASP A 113 -10.08 4.08 -16.57
N ALA A 114 -11.35 3.76 -16.85
CA ALA A 114 -12.38 4.75 -17.10
C ALA A 114 -12.63 5.65 -15.88
N ALA A 115 -12.69 5.06 -14.69
CA ALA A 115 -12.86 5.81 -13.44
C ALA A 115 -11.65 6.72 -13.14
N LEU A 116 -10.42 6.20 -13.26
CA LEU A 116 -9.19 6.98 -13.07
C LEU A 116 -9.09 8.13 -14.08
N SER A 117 -9.41 7.86 -15.35
CA SER A 117 -9.44 8.87 -16.42
C SER A 117 -10.48 9.95 -16.16
N TYR A 118 -11.66 9.57 -15.68
CA TYR A 118 -12.71 10.50 -15.28
C TYR A 118 -12.25 11.41 -14.13
N LEU A 119 -11.67 10.85 -13.08
CA LEU A 119 -11.18 11.63 -11.94
C LEU A 119 -10.06 12.58 -12.35
N SER A 120 -9.09 12.09 -13.12
CA SER A 120 -7.96 12.88 -13.63
C SER A 120 -8.43 14.03 -14.54
N SER A 121 -9.25 13.75 -15.55
CA SER A 121 -9.72 14.75 -16.53
C SER A 121 -10.58 15.84 -15.91
N ASN A 122 -11.22 15.55 -14.77
CA ASN A 122 -12.07 16.48 -14.05
C ASN A 122 -11.41 17.07 -12.79
N ASN A 123 -10.12 16.77 -12.55
CA ASN A 123 -9.38 17.20 -11.36
C ASN A 123 -10.11 16.89 -10.05
N LYS A 124 -10.63 15.65 -9.93
CA LYS A 124 -11.41 15.16 -8.78
C LYS A 124 -10.59 14.17 -7.95
N VAL A 125 -10.81 14.20 -6.64
CA VAL A 125 -10.27 13.23 -5.68
C VAL A 125 -11.44 12.48 -5.05
N ALA A 126 -11.51 11.18 -5.27
CA ALA A 126 -12.61 10.32 -4.83
C ALA A 126 -12.10 8.92 -4.47
N ASP A 127 -12.93 8.18 -3.73
CA ASP A 127 -12.78 6.73 -3.62
C ASP A 127 -13.32 6.08 -4.90
N ILE A 128 -12.69 4.99 -5.31
CA ILE A 128 -13.19 4.11 -6.37
C ILE A 128 -13.62 2.82 -5.68
N TRP A 129 -14.94 2.60 -5.60
CA TRP A 129 -15.52 1.40 -5.03
C TRP A 129 -15.60 0.32 -6.11
N LEU A 130 -14.90 -0.77 -5.88
CA LEU A 130 -14.73 -1.87 -6.81
C LEU A 130 -15.62 -3.04 -6.38
N ALA A 131 -16.56 -3.40 -7.24
CA ALA A 131 -17.31 -4.64 -7.08
C ALA A 131 -16.38 -5.86 -7.11
N SER A 132 -16.88 -6.99 -6.63
CA SER A 132 -16.18 -8.27 -6.72
C SER A 132 -15.87 -8.60 -8.18
N GLY A 133 -14.67 -9.11 -8.43
CA GLY A 133 -14.24 -9.53 -9.75
C GLY A 133 -12.79 -9.18 -10.04
N THR A 134 -12.41 -9.30 -11.31
CA THR A 134 -11.05 -9.19 -11.78
C THR A 134 -10.92 -7.99 -12.72
N TYR A 135 -9.93 -7.13 -12.47
CA TYR A 135 -9.69 -5.91 -13.22
C TYR A 135 -8.28 -5.89 -13.79
N MET A 136 -8.18 -5.62 -15.09
CA MET A 136 -6.92 -5.49 -15.82
C MET A 136 -6.74 -4.07 -16.36
N PRO A 137 -5.53 -3.47 -16.26
CA PRO A 137 -5.27 -2.18 -16.86
C PRO A 137 -5.27 -2.30 -18.39
N THR A 138 -5.79 -1.27 -19.04
CA THR A 138 -5.88 -1.13 -20.50
C THR A 138 -5.31 0.20 -20.97
N SER A 139 -5.13 1.19 -20.09
CA SER A 139 -4.52 2.48 -20.44
C SER A 139 -3.00 2.35 -20.59
N LEU A 140 -2.49 2.65 -21.78
CA LEU A 140 -1.07 2.71 -22.07
C LEU A 140 -0.45 4.01 -21.53
N THR A 141 0.63 3.92 -20.75
CA THR A 141 1.42 5.09 -20.34
C THR A 141 2.36 5.57 -21.45
N ASP A 142 2.71 4.67 -22.36
CA ASP A 142 3.44 4.93 -23.59
C ASP A 142 2.63 4.34 -24.77
N PRO A 143 2.03 5.18 -25.64
CA PRO A 143 1.23 4.71 -26.77
C PRO A 143 1.97 3.79 -27.75
N ASP A 144 3.30 3.86 -27.79
CA ASP A 144 4.16 3.06 -28.68
C ASP A 144 4.66 1.77 -28.03
N ASP A 145 4.49 1.62 -26.71
CA ASP A 145 4.80 0.39 -25.97
C ASP A 145 3.52 -0.30 -25.52
N PRO A 146 3.08 -1.37 -26.20
CA PRO A 146 1.91 -2.13 -25.77
C PRO A 146 2.10 -2.76 -24.40
N ARG A 147 3.32 -2.88 -23.86
CA ARG A 147 3.59 -3.38 -22.50
C ARG A 147 3.44 -2.33 -21.39
N SER A 148 3.05 -1.12 -21.75
CA SER A 148 2.92 0.01 -20.83
C SER A 148 1.56 0.12 -20.15
N ALA A 149 0.64 -0.84 -20.37
CA ALA A 149 -0.68 -0.80 -19.74
C ALA A 149 -0.56 -0.85 -18.21
N THR A 150 -0.94 0.23 -17.53
CA THR A 150 -0.69 0.44 -16.09
C THR A 150 -1.82 1.26 -15.48
N TYR A 151 -2.22 0.96 -14.24
CA TYR A 151 -3.08 1.85 -13.49
C TYR A 151 -2.30 3.07 -13.00
N VAL A 152 -2.52 4.20 -13.66
CA VAL A 152 -1.98 5.51 -13.26
C VAL A 152 -2.92 6.14 -12.24
N ILE A 153 -2.56 6.07 -10.95
CA ILE A 153 -3.46 6.47 -9.87
C ILE A 153 -3.20 7.94 -9.48
N PRO A 154 -4.18 8.86 -9.61
CA PRO A 154 -4.02 10.25 -9.20
C PRO A 154 -3.76 10.42 -7.70
N ASP A 155 -3.15 11.54 -7.33
CA ASP A 155 -2.94 11.93 -5.93
C ASP A 155 -4.27 11.99 -5.14
N GLY A 156 -4.26 11.43 -3.93
CA GLY A 156 -5.40 11.35 -3.03
C GLY A 156 -6.47 10.30 -3.38
N VAL A 157 -6.36 9.60 -4.51
CA VAL A 157 -7.33 8.56 -4.90
C VAL A 157 -7.12 7.29 -4.08
N ARG A 158 -8.24 6.69 -3.69
CA ARG A 158 -8.27 5.40 -2.99
C ARG A 158 -9.04 4.36 -3.80
N LEU A 159 -8.41 3.22 -4.09
CA LEU A 159 -9.08 2.04 -4.64
C LEU A 159 -9.54 1.15 -3.49
N VAL A 160 -10.84 0.83 -3.44
CA VAL A 160 -11.44 0.04 -2.35
C VAL A 160 -12.19 -1.16 -2.91
N GLY A 161 -11.82 -2.36 -2.46
CA GLY A 161 -12.49 -3.61 -2.79
C GLY A 161 -13.39 -4.15 -1.68
N GLY A 162 -14.10 -5.23 -2.00
CA GLY A 162 -14.99 -5.92 -1.07
C GLY A 162 -16.48 -5.65 -1.26
N PHE A 163 -16.88 -5.03 -2.36
CA PHE A 163 -18.28 -4.72 -2.62
C PHE A 163 -18.95 -5.77 -3.50
N GLY A 164 -20.17 -6.20 -3.16
CA GLY A 164 -21.01 -7.07 -3.98
C GLY A 164 -21.78 -6.32 -5.07
N GLY A 165 -21.76 -4.98 -5.07
CA GLY A 165 -22.43 -4.14 -6.06
C GLY A 165 -23.81 -3.65 -5.64
N THR A 166 -24.10 -3.66 -4.34
CA THR A 166 -25.39 -3.20 -3.77
C THR A 166 -25.23 -2.32 -2.54
N GLU A 167 -24.01 -2.22 -2.02
CA GLU A 167 -23.66 -1.49 -0.81
C GLU A 167 -23.85 0.01 -0.99
N THR A 168 -24.28 0.66 0.08
CA THR A 168 -24.45 2.11 0.14
C THR A 168 -23.43 2.77 1.05
N HIS A 169 -22.73 2.01 1.90
CA HIS A 169 -21.71 2.52 2.80
C HIS A 169 -20.41 1.71 2.71
N LEU A 170 -19.30 2.39 2.99
CA LEU A 170 -17.97 1.77 3.04
C LEU A 170 -17.89 0.63 4.07
N SER A 171 -18.66 0.71 5.16
CA SER A 171 -18.73 -0.32 6.20
C SER A 171 -19.50 -1.57 5.79
N ASP A 172 -20.29 -1.51 4.72
CA ASP A 172 -21.12 -2.63 4.27
C ASP A 172 -20.32 -3.65 3.45
N ARG A 173 -19.08 -3.30 3.06
CA ARG A 173 -18.19 -4.18 2.30
C ARG A 173 -17.84 -5.43 3.09
N ASP A 174 -17.65 -6.51 2.36
CA ASP A 174 -17.10 -7.77 2.86
C ASP A 174 -15.99 -8.23 1.89
N PRO A 175 -14.72 -7.88 2.15
CA PRO A 175 -13.59 -8.25 1.28
C PRO A 175 -13.36 -9.75 1.17
N VAL A 176 -13.87 -10.54 2.13
CA VAL A 176 -13.75 -12.01 2.12
C VAL A 176 -14.82 -12.61 1.21
N ALA A 177 -16.08 -12.15 1.34
CA ALA A 177 -17.17 -12.65 0.51
C ALA A 177 -17.15 -12.10 -0.93
N ASN A 178 -16.63 -10.88 -1.13
CA ASN A 178 -16.64 -10.16 -2.40
C ASN A 178 -15.20 -9.83 -2.85
N PRO A 179 -14.38 -10.82 -3.23
CA PRO A 179 -12.99 -10.59 -3.56
C PRO A 179 -12.83 -9.70 -4.79
N THR A 180 -11.95 -8.70 -4.68
CA THR A 180 -11.60 -7.75 -5.74
C THR A 180 -10.13 -7.94 -6.12
N LEU A 181 -9.89 -8.35 -7.36
CA LEU A 181 -8.56 -8.72 -7.87
C LEU A 181 -8.07 -7.66 -8.87
N LEU A 182 -6.91 -7.06 -8.61
CA LEU A 182 -6.15 -6.30 -9.59
C LEU A 182 -5.08 -7.22 -10.17
N THR A 183 -5.12 -7.46 -11.47
CA THR A 183 -4.16 -8.32 -12.17
C THR A 183 -3.55 -7.61 -13.35
N GLN A 184 -2.32 -8.01 -13.67
CA GLN A 184 -1.63 -7.61 -14.88
C GLN A 184 -2.41 -8.05 -16.13
N ASN A 185 -2.36 -7.26 -17.21
CA ASN A 185 -2.70 -7.79 -18.52
C ASN A 185 -1.51 -8.62 -19.03
N PRO A 186 -1.67 -9.94 -19.22
CA PRO A 186 -0.54 -10.82 -19.45
C PRO A 186 0.05 -10.64 -20.87
N THR A 187 -0.61 -9.89 -21.76
CA THR A 187 -0.11 -9.61 -23.12
C THR A 187 0.55 -8.23 -23.25
N SER A 188 0.36 -7.34 -22.28
CA SER A 188 0.48 -5.89 -22.53
C SER A 188 0.82 -5.06 -21.29
N SER A 189 1.17 -5.66 -20.16
CA SER A 189 1.58 -4.90 -18.98
C SER A 189 2.91 -5.42 -18.48
N ARG A 190 3.80 -4.54 -18.03
CA ARG A 190 4.96 -4.87 -17.18
C ARG A 190 4.77 -4.35 -15.75
N THR A 191 4.14 -3.19 -15.63
CA THR A 191 3.87 -2.53 -14.35
C THR A 191 2.37 -2.53 -14.10
N LEU A 192 1.92 -3.00 -12.93
CA LEU A 192 0.49 -3.00 -12.63
C LEU A 192 0.01 -1.64 -12.10
N LEU A 193 0.72 -1.08 -11.12
CA LEU A 193 0.35 0.16 -10.44
C LEU A 193 1.47 1.18 -10.57
N SER A 194 1.11 2.43 -10.89
CA SER A 194 2.02 3.58 -10.93
C SER A 194 1.31 4.80 -10.33
N PRO A 195 1.48 5.07 -9.02
CA PRO A 195 0.89 6.24 -8.38
C PRO A 195 1.55 7.55 -8.87
N VAL A 196 0.74 8.51 -9.33
CA VAL A 196 1.23 9.87 -9.68
C VAL A 196 1.52 10.69 -8.42
N GLY A 197 0.74 10.46 -7.36
CA GLY A 197 0.91 11.05 -6.03
C GLY A 197 0.52 10.05 -4.94
N LYS A 198 0.27 10.51 -3.71
CA LYS A 198 -0.10 9.66 -2.57
C LYS A 198 -1.46 9.01 -2.81
N ALA A 199 -1.47 7.70 -3.01
CA ALA A 199 -2.67 6.91 -3.31
C ALA A 199 -2.81 5.75 -2.32
N ARG A 200 -4.00 5.13 -2.31
CA ARG A 200 -4.33 4.11 -1.32
C ARG A 200 -5.07 2.93 -1.90
N LEU A 201 -4.76 1.76 -1.37
CA LEU A 201 -5.45 0.51 -1.68
C LEU A 201 -6.05 -0.03 -0.38
N ASP A 202 -7.32 -0.44 -0.41
CA ASP A 202 -8.01 -1.03 0.75
C ASP A 202 -8.83 -2.27 0.35
N GLY A 203 -8.53 -3.43 0.94
CA GLY A 203 -9.30 -4.66 0.71
C GLY A 203 -9.14 -5.25 -0.69
N LEU A 204 -7.97 -5.09 -1.30
CA LEU A 204 -7.66 -5.56 -2.65
C LEU A 204 -6.69 -6.73 -2.63
N THR A 205 -6.87 -7.66 -3.57
CA THR A 205 -5.86 -8.67 -3.89
C THR A 205 -5.15 -8.27 -5.18
N ILE A 206 -3.84 -8.03 -5.09
CA ILE A 206 -2.97 -7.83 -6.24
C ILE A 206 -2.45 -9.21 -6.64
N VAL A 207 -2.76 -9.64 -7.85
CA VAL A 207 -2.41 -10.96 -8.36
C VAL A 207 -1.48 -10.82 -9.55
N ARG A 208 -0.32 -11.46 -9.47
CA ARG A 208 0.44 -11.86 -10.64
C ARG A 208 0.10 -13.31 -10.93
N GLY A 209 -0.56 -13.53 -12.07
CA GLY A 209 -0.99 -14.86 -12.49
C GLY A 209 -2.14 -14.75 -13.46
N SER A 210 -1.94 -15.23 -14.69
CA SER A 210 -3.00 -15.41 -15.67
C SER A 210 -3.55 -16.84 -15.55
N ASN A 211 -4.85 -17.00 -15.76
CA ASN A 211 -5.42 -18.28 -16.14
C ASN A 211 -5.88 -18.16 -17.60
N PRO A 212 -5.14 -18.73 -18.58
CA PRO A 212 -3.98 -19.61 -18.42
C PRO A 212 -2.66 -18.85 -18.15
N PRO A 213 -1.68 -19.48 -17.46
CA PRO A 213 -0.38 -18.87 -17.16
C PRO A 213 0.39 -18.57 -18.45
N LEU A 214 0.98 -17.36 -18.55
CA LEU A 214 1.83 -16.96 -19.66
C LEU A 214 3.31 -16.97 -19.25
N ALA A 215 4.16 -17.49 -20.15
CA ALA A 215 5.48 -18.01 -19.81
C ALA A 215 6.59 -16.97 -19.56
N THR A 216 6.42 -15.67 -19.84
CA THR A 216 7.55 -14.73 -19.84
C THR A 216 7.15 -13.25 -19.73
N GLU A 217 6.46 -12.83 -18.68
CA GLU A 217 6.23 -11.39 -18.49
C GLU A 217 6.61 -10.93 -17.09
N GLU A 218 7.52 -9.96 -17.07
CA GLU A 218 7.98 -9.25 -15.89
C GLU A 218 6.78 -8.59 -15.21
N PHE A 219 6.59 -8.86 -13.92
CA PHE A 219 5.63 -8.12 -13.09
C PHE A 219 6.40 -7.18 -12.19
N ARG A 220 6.10 -5.90 -12.31
CA ARG A 220 6.59 -4.86 -11.43
C ARG A 220 5.42 -4.24 -10.69
N LEU A 221 5.46 -4.33 -9.37
CA LEU A 221 4.70 -3.45 -8.52
C LEU A 221 5.64 -2.32 -8.07
N VAL A 222 5.55 -1.14 -8.69
CA VAL A 222 6.44 -0.01 -8.38
C VAL A 222 5.68 1.00 -7.55
N ASN A 223 6.01 1.04 -6.26
CA ASN A 223 5.34 1.94 -5.32
C ASN A 223 6.03 3.32 -5.24
N SER A 224 7.37 3.33 -5.22
CA SER A 224 8.19 4.52 -4.95
C SER A 224 7.66 5.33 -3.75
N GLY A 225 7.26 4.65 -2.67
CA GLY A 225 6.78 5.28 -1.43
C GLY A 225 5.40 5.95 -1.44
N ARG A 226 4.63 5.85 -2.54
CA ARG A 226 3.41 6.67 -2.75
C ARG A 226 2.07 5.95 -2.52
N LEU A 227 2.04 4.63 -2.46
CA LEU A 227 0.87 3.81 -2.14
C LEU A 227 0.91 3.38 -0.68
N THR A 228 -0.20 3.58 0.02
CA THR A 228 -0.49 2.90 1.28
C THR A 228 -1.41 1.71 1.03
N PHE A 229 -1.07 0.56 1.59
CA PHE A 229 -1.89 -0.66 1.55
C PHE A 229 -2.67 -0.82 2.85
N ARG A 230 -3.93 -1.24 2.78
CA ARG A 230 -4.73 -1.59 3.96
C ARG A 230 -5.54 -2.85 3.68
N ASN A 231 -5.40 -3.88 4.50
CA ASN A 231 -6.07 -5.16 4.29
C ASN A 231 -5.85 -5.69 2.85
N CYS A 232 -4.65 -5.50 2.33
CA CYS A 232 -4.32 -5.91 0.97
C CYS A 232 -3.54 -7.22 0.99
N ARG A 233 -3.70 -7.98 -0.08
CA ARG A 233 -2.91 -9.19 -0.32
C ARG A 233 -2.18 -9.05 -1.64
N ILE A 234 -0.89 -9.33 -1.66
CA ILE A 234 -0.10 -9.53 -2.87
C ILE A 234 0.10 -11.04 -3.01
N GLN A 235 -0.32 -11.59 -4.14
CA GLN A 235 -0.14 -12.98 -4.50
C GLN A 235 0.61 -13.05 -5.82
N THR A 236 1.78 -13.68 -5.84
CA THR A 236 2.60 -13.83 -7.06
C THR A 236 2.99 -15.27 -7.31
N ASP A 237 3.23 -15.58 -8.57
CA ASP A 237 3.66 -16.89 -9.09
C ASP A 237 5.21 -17.02 -9.25
N ALA A 238 5.99 -16.23 -8.49
CA ALA A 238 7.44 -16.39 -8.32
C ALA A 238 8.28 -16.45 -9.61
N ASP A 239 8.17 -15.43 -10.44
CA ASP A 239 9.10 -15.11 -11.55
C ASP A 239 9.15 -13.58 -11.74
N GLY A 240 8.96 -12.83 -10.65
CA GLY A 240 8.58 -11.42 -10.66
C GLY A 240 9.48 -10.54 -9.80
N PHE A 241 9.17 -9.24 -9.82
CA PHE A 241 9.80 -8.22 -9.00
C PHE A 241 8.75 -7.39 -8.26
N ILE A 242 8.72 -7.52 -6.93
CA ILE A 242 7.92 -6.68 -6.04
C ILE A 242 8.80 -5.53 -5.53
N GLY A 243 8.70 -4.38 -6.17
CA GLY A 243 9.42 -3.14 -5.83
C GLY A 243 8.58 -2.20 -4.95
N LEU A 244 8.41 -2.55 -3.68
CA LEU A 244 7.64 -1.76 -2.73
C LEU A 244 8.46 -0.71 -1.98
N ASP A 245 9.75 -0.64 -2.25
CA ASP A 245 10.72 0.18 -1.55
C ASP A 245 10.30 1.66 -1.42
N PRO A 246 10.00 2.13 -0.19
CA PRO A 246 10.02 3.56 0.10
C PRO A 246 11.48 3.98 0.34
N ASP A 247 12.02 4.98 -0.34
CA ASP A 247 13.36 5.49 0.00
C ASP A 247 13.41 5.84 1.50
N PRO A 248 14.19 5.11 2.33
CA PRO A 248 14.18 5.27 3.78
C PRO A 248 14.82 6.59 4.22
N ASN A 249 15.46 7.32 3.30
CA ASN A 249 16.02 8.65 3.53
C ASN A 249 15.14 9.77 2.97
N ASP A 250 14.17 9.44 2.12
CA ASP A 250 13.19 10.42 1.68
C ASP A 250 12.14 10.62 2.79
N SER A 251 12.01 11.89 3.20
CA SER A 251 11.03 12.34 4.20
C SER A 251 9.71 12.78 3.56
N ALA A 252 9.65 12.93 2.24
CA ALA A 252 8.41 13.14 1.49
C ALA A 252 7.59 11.83 1.33
N ASP A 253 8.27 10.68 1.35
CA ASP A 253 7.74 9.32 1.18
C ASP A 253 7.28 8.64 2.50
N ILE A 254 7.00 9.42 3.56
CA ILE A 254 6.64 8.94 4.91
C ILE A 254 5.28 8.19 5.00
N THR A 255 4.67 7.79 3.88
CA THR A 255 3.25 7.44 3.82
C THR A 255 2.94 5.94 3.85
N LEU A 256 3.62 5.17 4.69
CA LEU A 256 3.35 3.73 4.85
C LEU A 256 2.92 3.29 6.26
N LYS A 257 2.64 4.24 7.17
CA LYS A 257 2.38 3.98 8.60
C LYS A 257 1.22 3.05 8.97
N LEU A 258 0.45 2.53 8.02
CA LEU A 258 -0.71 1.68 8.31
C LEU A 258 -0.84 0.56 7.26
N THR A 259 0.27 -0.11 6.96
CA THR A 259 0.27 -1.28 6.09
C THR A 259 -0.27 -2.49 6.83
N SER A 260 -1.44 -2.96 6.42
CA SER A 260 -1.83 -4.36 6.61
C SER A 260 -1.70 -5.03 5.25
N ILE A 261 -0.58 -5.70 5.06
CA ILE A 261 -0.25 -6.37 3.81
C ILE A 261 0.14 -7.82 4.08
N GLU A 262 -0.46 -8.72 3.31
CA GLU A 262 -0.03 -10.10 3.20
C GLU A 262 0.71 -10.27 1.87
N ILE A 263 1.85 -10.94 1.87
CA ILE A 263 2.59 -11.31 0.66
C ILE A 263 2.67 -12.83 0.62
N VAL A 264 2.13 -13.43 -0.43
CA VAL A 264 2.12 -14.87 -0.66
C VAL A 264 2.82 -15.17 -1.98
N VAL A 265 3.89 -15.95 -1.90
CA VAL A 265 4.72 -16.34 -3.04
C VAL A 265 4.43 -17.80 -3.38
N GLU A 266 3.70 -18.02 -4.47
CA GLU A 266 3.21 -19.31 -4.96
C GLU A 266 4.10 -19.86 -6.08
N PRO A 267 4.15 -21.19 -6.26
CA PRO A 267 4.95 -21.77 -7.33
C PRO A 267 4.37 -21.42 -8.70
N ASP A 268 5.27 -21.10 -9.63
CA ASP A 268 4.94 -20.99 -11.03
C ASP A 268 4.34 -22.32 -11.53
N ALA A 269 3.12 -22.22 -12.05
CA ALA A 269 2.39 -23.32 -12.65
C ALA A 269 3.09 -23.91 -13.89
N PHE A 270 4.02 -23.17 -14.51
CA PHE A 270 4.76 -23.59 -15.69
C PHE A 270 6.07 -24.31 -15.34
N CYS A 271 6.93 -23.72 -14.50
CA CYS A 271 8.26 -24.26 -14.23
C CYS A 271 8.34 -25.19 -13.00
N GLY A 272 7.42 -25.08 -12.03
CA GLY A 272 7.43 -25.88 -10.80
C GLY A 272 8.59 -25.56 -9.83
N LYS A 273 9.53 -24.72 -10.23
CA LYS A 273 10.46 -23.97 -9.40
C LYS A 273 10.39 -22.53 -9.84
N ALA A 274 10.21 -21.64 -8.88
CA ALA A 274 9.84 -20.28 -9.13
C ALA A 274 10.55 -19.43 -8.08
N GLY A 275 11.13 -18.30 -8.46
CA GLY A 275 11.63 -17.33 -7.51
C GLY A 275 11.18 -15.90 -7.72
N GLU A 276 10.97 -15.23 -6.60
CA GLU A 276 10.50 -13.84 -6.53
C GLU A 276 11.62 -12.96 -6.00
N LEU A 277 11.72 -11.73 -6.50
CA LEU A 277 12.55 -10.69 -5.91
C LEU A 277 11.66 -9.69 -5.17
N LEU A 278 11.88 -9.51 -3.87
CA LEU A 278 11.18 -8.53 -3.05
C LEU A 278 12.15 -7.43 -2.58
N GLU A 279 11.83 -6.19 -2.95
CA GLU A 279 12.49 -4.99 -2.44
C GLU A 279 11.52 -4.22 -1.56
N LEU A 280 11.78 -4.25 -0.26
CA LEU A 280 11.01 -3.51 0.74
C LEU A 280 11.88 -3.32 1.99
N ARG A 281 12.10 -2.06 2.40
CA ARG A 281 12.99 -1.72 3.52
C ARG A 281 12.41 -0.65 4.44
N THR A 282 12.82 -0.71 5.70
CA THR A 282 12.50 0.28 6.72
C THR A 282 13.68 0.39 7.70
N PRO A 283 13.81 1.50 8.44
CA PRO A 283 14.85 1.64 9.44
C PRO A 283 14.85 0.49 10.47
N ASP A 284 16.03 -0.05 10.72
CA ASP A 284 16.28 -1.10 11.71
C ASP A 284 16.48 -0.49 13.09
N VAL A 285 15.38 -0.34 13.81
CA VAL A 285 15.36 0.16 15.20
C VAL A 285 15.73 -0.90 16.23
N LEU A 286 15.89 -2.16 15.83
CA LEU A 286 16.25 -3.27 16.73
C LEU A 286 17.74 -3.62 16.70
N CYS A 287 18.49 -3.17 15.70
CA CYS A 287 19.94 -3.25 15.66
C CYS A 287 20.58 -2.55 16.88
N GLY A 288 21.49 -3.25 17.56
CA GLY A 288 22.16 -2.79 18.78
C GLY A 288 21.31 -2.93 20.05
N THR A 289 20.07 -3.40 19.94
CA THR A 289 19.21 -3.68 21.09
C THR A 289 19.40 -5.10 21.60
N ALA A 290 18.68 -5.48 22.66
CA ALA A 290 18.68 -6.85 23.15
C ALA A 290 18.14 -7.88 22.13
N PHE A 291 17.35 -7.44 21.13
CA PHE A 291 16.83 -8.31 20.08
C PHE A 291 17.88 -8.63 19.00
N ASN A 292 18.82 -7.70 18.73
CA ASN A 292 19.90 -7.91 17.76
C ASN A 292 21.15 -7.08 18.12
N PRO A 293 21.93 -7.49 19.14
CA PRO A 293 23.00 -6.67 19.71
C PRO A 293 24.14 -6.38 18.73
N ASP A 294 24.41 -7.30 17.81
CA ASP A 294 25.50 -7.21 16.84
C ASP A 294 25.02 -6.81 15.44
N CYS A 295 23.74 -6.42 15.31
CA CYS A 295 23.13 -6.04 14.04
C CYS A 295 23.33 -7.10 12.94
N LEU A 296 23.14 -8.37 13.31
CA LEU A 296 23.28 -9.50 12.42
C LEU A 296 22.22 -9.45 11.30
N SER A 297 22.61 -9.89 10.11
CA SER A 297 21.70 -10.17 8.99
C SER A 297 21.15 -11.59 9.06
N GLY A 298 20.10 -11.87 8.27
CA GLY A 298 19.36 -13.12 8.31
C GLY A 298 18.04 -12.98 9.08
N VAL A 299 17.44 -14.12 9.43
CA VAL A 299 16.13 -14.20 10.08
C VAL A 299 16.31 -14.19 11.61
N ILE A 300 15.77 -13.18 12.29
CA ILE A 300 15.98 -12.87 13.71
C ILE A 300 14.64 -12.87 14.46
N ASP A 301 14.57 -13.60 15.57
CA ASP A 301 13.41 -13.60 16.47
C ASP A 301 13.29 -12.24 17.17
N ALA A 302 12.14 -11.61 17.02
CA ALA A 302 11.79 -10.36 17.68
C ALA A 302 10.41 -10.44 18.35
N ALA A 303 9.99 -11.63 18.78
CA ALA A 303 8.75 -11.82 19.51
C ALA A 303 8.65 -10.88 20.73
N GLY A 304 7.55 -10.12 20.82
CA GLY A 304 7.33 -9.14 21.88
C GLY A 304 8.13 -7.84 21.75
N ALA A 305 8.85 -7.62 20.64
CA ALA A 305 9.51 -6.35 20.38
C ALA A 305 8.47 -5.21 20.24
N PRO A 306 8.70 -4.03 20.84
CA PRO A 306 7.74 -2.91 20.81
C PRO A 306 7.36 -2.45 19.40
N VAL A 307 8.23 -2.68 18.41
CA VAL A 307 7.98 -2.40 17.00
C VAL A 307 6.64 -2.97 16.52
N PHE A 308 6.32 -4.20 16.91
CA PHE A 308 5.08 -4.88 16.53
C PHE A 308 3.83 -4.30 17.21
N SER A 309 3.98 -3.47 18.23
CA SER A 309 2.88 -2.76 18.89
C SER A 309 2.71 -1.31 18.41
N GLY A 310 3.55 -0.85 17.48
CA GLY A 310 3.53 0.49 16.91
C GLY A 310 4.77 1.30 17.34
N THR A 311 5.61 1.68 16.37
CA THR A 311 6.81 2.49 16.58
C THR A 311 6.91 3.52 15.45
N PRO A 312 6.96 4.84 15.72
CA PRO A 312 6.86 5.88 14.69
C PRO A 312 7.92 5.84 13.58
N GLU A 313 9.11 5.35 13.90
CA GLU A 313 10.26 5.21 13.00
C GLU A 313 10.10 4.03 12.03
N VAL A 314 9.27 3.05 12.41
CA VAL A 314 8.99 1.89 11.58
C VAL A 314 7.90 2.25 10.59
N ARG A 315 8.29 2.19 9.31
CA ARG A 315 7.46 2.68 8.21
C ARG A 315 6.39 1.68 7.80
N TRP A 316 6.60 0.39 8.03
CA TRP A 316 5.67 -0.67 7.67
C TRP A 316 6.00 -1.96 8.43
N ILE A 317 5.02 -2.86 8.50
CA ILE A 317 5.17 -4.23 9.01
C ILE A 317 4.36 -5.12 8.06
N ILE A 318 4.96 -6.20 7.55
CA ILE A 318 4.20 -7.21 6.80
C ILE A 318 3.41 -8.03 7.82
N ASP A 319 2.09 -8.15 7.66
CA ASP A 319 1.27 -8.98 8.55
C ASP A 319 1.59 -10.45 8.35
N LYS A 320 1.68 -10.88 7.08
CA LYS A 320 2.06 -12.24 6.73
C LYS A 320 2.97 -12.27 5.52
N LEU A 321 4.13 -12.90 5.65
CA LEU A 321 4.99 -13.27 4.54
C LEU A 321 5.01 -14.79 4.44
N GLU A 322 4.40 -15.33 3.39
CA GLU A 322 4.29 -16.76 3.17
C GLU A 322 4.96 -17.17 1.86
N VAL A 323 5.93 -18.07 1.97
CA VAL A 323 6.65 -18.64 0.84
C VAL A 323 6.25 -20.09 0.72
N LYS A 324 5.47 -20.38 -0.34
CA LYS A 324 4.85 -21.69 -0.57
C LYS A 324 5.87 -22.75 -0.98
N SER A 325 5.50 -24.02 -0.78
CA SER A 325 6.33 -25.17 -1.16
C SER A 325 6.77 -25.09 -2.62
N GLY A 326 8.07 -25.29 -2.86
CA GLY A 326 8.66 -25.29 -4.21
C GLY A 326 9.07 -23.91 -4.74
N THR A 327 8.98 -22.85 -3.92
CA THR A 327 9.35 -21.49 -4.32
C THR A 327 10.58 -20.95 -3.59
N THR A 328 11.21 -19.95 -4.19
CA THR A 328 12.31 -19.19 -3.62
C THR A 328 11.93 -17.72 -3.52
N LEU A 329 12.15 -17.08 -2.37
CA LEU A 329 12.05 -15.63 -2.22
C LEU A 329 13.45 -15.07 -2.00
N ASN A 330 13.86 -14.12 -2.83
CA ASN A 330 15.10 -13.38 -2.68
C ASN A 330 14.77 -11.96 -2.21
N LEU A 331 15.43 -11.51 -1.15
CA LEU A 331 15.34 -10.13 -0.70
C LEU A 331 16.49 -9.32 -1.29
N THR A 332 16.20 -8.08 -1.68
CA THR A 332 17.22 -7.08 -2.06
C THR A 332 17.03 -5.82 -1.23
N ASN A 333 18.13 -5.13 -0.94
CA ASN A 333 18.18 -4.06 0.04
C ASN A 333 18.41 -2.66 -0.55
N ARG A 334 18.76 -2.52 -1.84
CA ARG A 334 18.94 -1.20 -2.50
C ARG A 334 18.76 -1.23 -4.02
N PRO A 335 18.54 -0.06 -4.66
CA PRO A 335 18.65 0.08 -6.11
C PRO A 335 20.00 -0.45 -6.63
N ASN A 336 19.95 -1.24 -7.69
CA ASN A 336 21.12 -1.92 -8.29
C ASN A 336 21.75 -3.04 -7.42
N PHE A 337 21.00 -3.64 -6.49
CA PHE A 337 21.48 -4.76 -5.67
C PHE A 337 22.66 -4.40 -4.74
N ASP A 338 22.68 -3.17 -4.23
CA ASP A 338 23.73 -2.73 -3.29
C ASP A 338 23.48 -3.29 -1.88
N PHE A 339 24.47 -4.00 -1.33
CA PHE A 339 24.33 -4.73 -0.07
C PHE A 339 24.77 -3.87 1.12
N ARG A 340 24.08 -4.04 2.25
CA ARG A 340 24.49 -3.44 3.52
C ARG A 340 25.89 -3.91 3.91
N GLU A 341 26.84 -2.97 4.01
CA GLU A 341 28.15 -3.22 4.61
C GLU A 341 28.11 -2.98 6.12
N VAL A 342 28.99 -3.67 6.86
CA VAL A 342 29.18 -3.42 8.30
C VAL A 342 29.69 -1.99 8.49
N GLY A 343 28.87 -1.10 9.05
CA GLY A 343 29.21 0.30 9.28
C GLY A 343 28.35 1.31 8.53
N ASP A 344 27.35 0.86 7.76
CA ASP A 344 26.36 1.76 7.15
C ASP A 344 25.64 2.64 8.20
N SER A 345 25.45 3.91 7.85
CA SER A 345 24.93 4.93 8.77
C SER A 345 23.43 4.80 9.06
N VAL A 346 22.69 4.05 8.24
CA VAL A 346 21.27 3.77 8.43
C VAL A 346 21.06 2.26 8.28
N PRO A 347 20.95 1.51 9.38
CA PRO A 347 20.66 0.09 9.30
C PRO A 347 19.23 -0.12 8.76
N GLU A 348 19.07 -1.03 7.81
CA GLU A 348 17.80 -1.34 7.13
C GLU A 348 17.41 -2.81 7.41
N CYS A 349 16.10 -3.07 7.47
CA CYS A 349 15.56 -4.40 7.77
C CYS A 349 14.15 -4.61 7.18
N LEU A 350 13.63 -5.82 7.38
CA LEU A 350 12.24 -6.21 7.13
C LEU A 350 11.57 -6.68 8.42
N TYR A 351 10.41 -6.10 8.78
CA TYR A 351 9.59 -6.58 9.90
C TYR A 351 8.39 -7.39 9.38
N VAL A 352 8.20 -8.59 9.93
CA VAL A 352 7.12 -9.51 9.57
C VAL A 352 6.44 -10.00 10.84
N ARG A 353 5.11 -9.96 10.94
CA ARG A 353 4.42 -10.57 12.10
C ARG A 353 4.41 -12.08 11.99
N GLU A 354 3.89 -12.60 10.88
CA GLU A 354 3.83 -14.02 10.61
C GLU A 354 4.72 -14.39 9.43
N LEU A 355 5.84 -15.04 9.70
CA LEU A 355 6.71 -15.59 8.67
C LEU A 355 6.45 -17.09 8.50
N ILE A 356 6.02 -17.49 7.30
CA ILE A 356 5.76 -18.88 6.95
C ILE A 356 6.69 -19.29 5.81
N ILE A 357 7.50 -20.32 6.05
CA ILE A 357 8.40 -20.93 5.07
C ILE A 357 7.99 -22.39 4.94
N GLU A 358 7.18 -22.72 3.93
CA GLU A 358 6.66 -24.07 3.75
C GLU A 358 7.77 -25.08 3.39
N SER A 359 7.44 -26.37 3.46
CA SER A 359 8.38 -27.44 3.13
C SER A 359 8.91 -27.28 1.71
N GLY A 360 10.23 -27.33 1.52
CA GLY A 360 10.86 -27.17 0.21
C GLY A 360 10.86 -25.73 -0.34
N ALA A 361 10.31 -24.76 0.42
CA ALA A 361 10.45 -23.34 0.14
C ALA A 361 11.80 -22.79 0.63
N TRP A 362 12.31 -21.74 -0.01
CA TRP A 362 13.58 -21.12 0.33
C TRP A 362 13.42 -19.61 0.46
N ILE A 363 14.01 -19.01 1.48
CA ILE A 363 14.22 -17.56 1.56
C ILE A 363 15.72 -17.27 1.54
N ASN A 364 16.18 -16.44 0.61
CA ASN A 364 17.50 -15.84 0.69
C ASN A 364 17.36 -14.39 1.16
N THR A 365 17.89 -14.08 2.34
CA THR A 365 17.77 -12.74 2.92
C THR A 365 18.69 -11.71 2.26
N GLY A 366 19.64 -12.10 1.40
CA GLY A 366 20.45 -11.13 0.65
C GLY A 366 21.26 -10.19 1.53
N LEU A 367 21.70 -10.65 2.71
CA LEU A 367 22.32 -9.83 3.78
C LEU A 367 21.40 -8.80 4.43
N LEU A 368 20.09 -8.82 4.17
CA LEU A 368 19.10 -8.08 4.94
C LEU A 368 18.79 -8.79 6.26
N THR A 369 18.44 -8.01 7.28
CA THR A 369 17.87 -8.53 8.52
C THR A 369 16.36 -8.64 8.39
N VAL A 370 15.80 -9.81 8.67
CA VAL A 370 14.36 -10.07 8.72
C VAL A 370 13.98 -10.36 10.16
N TYR A 371 13.28 -9.44 10.80
CA TYR A 371 12.71 -9.64 12.13
C TYR A 371 11.32 -10.24 12.02
N TYR A 372 11.04 -11.29 12.81
CA TYR A 372 9.73 -11.91 12.87
C TYR A 372 9.12 -11.89 14.28
N GLU A 373 7.79 -11.80 14.37
CA GLU A 373 7.06 -11.99 15.62
C GLU A 373 6.71 -13.47 15.84
N THR A 374 6.34 -14.19 14.78
CA THR A 374 6.05 -15.63 14.78
C THR A 374 6.63 -16.29 13.52
N LEU A 375 7.10 -17.54 13.67
CA LEU A 375 7.75 -18.30 12.59
C LEU A 375 7.20 -19.71 12.50
N THR A 376 6.71 -20.09 11.32
CA THR A 376 6.45 -21.47 10.92
C THR A 376 7.44 -21.86 9.83
N GLN A 377 8.49 -22.61 10.18
CA GLN A 377 9.56 -22.96 9.25
C GLN A 377 9.66 -24.48 9.04
N MET A 378 9.31 -24.91 7.83
CA MET A 378 9.58 -26.26 7.29
C MET A 378 10.57 -26.21 6.10
N GLY A 379 10.81 -25.03 5.54
CA GLY A 379 11.79 -24.78 4.48
C GLY A 379 13.12 -24.20 4.98
N SER A 380 13.90 -23.68 4.03
CA SER A 380 15.29 -23.26 4.24
C SER A 380 15.44 -21.75 4.23
N VAL A 381 16.40 -21.25 5.02
CA VAL A 381 16.86 -19.85 5.00
C VAL A 381 18.31 -19.83 4.57
N SER A 382 18.64 -18.96 3.62
CA SER A 382 19.99 -18.61 3.21
C SER A 382 20.24 -17.13 3.47
N ASN A 383 21.49 -16.77 3.74
CA ASN A 383 21.91 -15.39 3.95
C ASN A 383 23.18 -15.11 3.15
N VAL A 384 23.03 -15.04 1.83
CA VAL A 384 24.14 -14.85 0.89
C VAL A 384 23.84 -13.68 -0.05
N PRO A 385 24.86 -12.90 -0.47
CA PRO A 385 24.67 -11.84 -1.45
C PRO A 385 24.09 -12.37 -2.77
N LEU A 386 23.24 -11.56 -3.41
CA LEU A 386 22.73 -11.81 -4.77
C LEU A 386 23.75 -11.32 -5.80
N LEU A 387 24.77 -12.12 -6.11
CA LEU A 387 25.79 -11.71 -7.08
C LEU A 387 25.31 -11.88 -8.53
N GLY A 388 25.22 -10.78 -9.28
CA GLY A 388 25.21 -10.81 -10.75
C GLY A 388 23.87 -11.03 -11.47
N PHE A 389 22.74 -10.56 -10.91
CA PHE A 389 21.44 -10.68 -11.59
C PHE A 389 21.20 -9.55 -12.61
N SER A 390 20.78 -9.94 -13.81
CA SER A 390 20.14 -9.05 -14.78
C SER A 390 18.65 -9.36 -14.77
N LEU A 391 17.80 -8.35 -14.55
CA LEU A 391 16.33 -8.46 -14.64
C LEU A 391 15.85 -8.89 -16.05
N ILE A 392 16.75 -8.93 -17.03
CA ILE A 392 16.45 -9.33 -18.41
C ILE A 392 16.64 -10.84 -18.62
N ASN A 393 17.42 -11.52 -17.76
CA ASN A 393 17.74 -12.95 -17.88
C ASN A 393 17.83 -13.61 -16.48
N VAL A 394 16.77 -13.52 -15.68
CA VAL A 394 16.63 -14.45 -14.55
C VAL A 394 16.15 -15.78 -15.15
N ASP A 395 17.08 -16.58 -15.66
CA ASP A 395 16.83 -18.01 -15.83
C ASP A 395 16.98 -18.63 -14.43
N MET A 396 15.90 -18.66 -13.66
CA MET A 396 15.78 -19.69 -12.64
C MET A 396 15.44 -20.96 -13.39
N GLU A 397 16.48 -21.67 -13.84
CA GLU A 397 16.35 -22.90 -14.61
C GLU A 397 15.25 -23.78 -13.98
N CYS A 398 14.23 -24.09 -14.78
CA CYS A 398 13.58 -25.39 -14.69
C CYS A 398 14.69 -26.46 -14.84
#